data_AF-A0A976KBP7-F1
#
_entry.id   AF-A0A976KBP7-F1
#
_cell.length_a   1.000
_cell.length_b   1.000
_cell.length_c   1.000
_cell.angle_alpha   90.00
_cell.angle_beta   90.00
_cell.angle_gamma   90.00
#
_symmetry.space_group_name_H-M   'P 1'
#
loop_
_entity.id
_entity.type
_entity.pdbx_description
1 polymer ?
#
loop_
_entity_poly.entity_id
_entity_poly.type
_entity_poly.pdbx_seq_one_letter_code
_entity_poly.pdbx_strand_id
1 'polypeptide(L)' 'MKAADMREQTVEELQDKEKELAEKLFALRLQQVTGQLESPARIRSVRKDLARVLTVQGEKGA' A
#
# COMPACT_ATOMS: atom_id res chain seq x y z
N MET A 1 3.71 4.21 6.27
CA MET A 1 2.64 5.13 6.75
C MET A 1 2.27 4.85 8.21
N LYS A 2 1.81 5.86 8.97
CA LYS A 2 1.22 5.66 10.31
C LYS A 2 -0.28 5.39 10.17
N ALA A 3 -0.80 4.47 10.97
CA ALA A 3 -2.21 4.06 10.90
C ALA A 3 -3.18 5.18 11.36
N ALA A 4 -2.71 6.11 12.20
CA ALA A 4 -3.50 7.26 12.63
C ALA A 4 -3.94 8.13 11.44
N ASP A 5 -2.98 8.51 10.60
CA ASP A 5 -3.22 9.35 9.40
C ASP A 5 -4.11 8.67 8.35
N MET A 6 -4.27 7.33 8.40
CA MET A 6 -5.16 6.57 7.52
C MET A 6 -6.60 6.53 8.04
N ARG A 7 -6.81 6.61 9.36
CA ARG A 7 -8.17 6.62 9.93
C ARG A 7 -8.90 7.95 9.72
N GLU A 8 -8.16 9.05 9.56
CA GLU A 8 -8.72 10.37 9.28
C GLU A 8 -9.21 10.54 7.82
N GLN A 9 -8.77 9.66 6.91
CA GLN A 9 -9.12 9.71 5.49
C GLN A 9 -10.49 9.10 5.19
N THR A 10 -11.15 9.56 4.13
CA THR A 10 -12.44 9.02 3.71
C THR A 10 -12.29 7.62 3.10
N VAL A 11 -13.40 6.88 2.99
CA VAL A 11 -13.39 5.53 2.39
C VAL A 11 -12.94 5.60 0.92
N GLU A 12 -13.33 6.64 0.20
CA GLU A 12 -12.93 6.91 -1.18
C GLU A 12 -11.42 7.18 -1.30
N GLU A 13 -10.87 8.03 -0.43
CA GLU A 13 -9.42 8.30 -0.38
C GLU A 13 -8.60 7.04 -0.07
N LEU A 14 -9.13 6.16 0.77
CA LEU A 14 -8.50 4.88 1.08
C LEU A 14 -8.52 3.93 -0.13
N GLN A 15 -9.60 3.91 -0.91
CA GLN A 15 -9.69 3.14 -2.16
C GLN A 15 -8.72 3.63 -3.23
N ASP A 16 -8.55 4.95 -3.36
CA ASP A 16 -7.59 5.52 -4.30
C ASP A 16 -6.14 5.20 -3.89
N LYS A 17 -5.85 5.28 -2.59
CA LYS A 17 -4.54 4.86 -2.05
C LYS A 17 -4.27 3.38 -2.22
N GLU A 18 -5.28 2.53 -2.09
CA GLU A 18 -5.16 1.10 -2.34
C GLU A 18 -4.68 0.84 -3.76
N LYS A 19 -5.31 1.47 -4.75
CA LYS A 19 -4.93 1.35 -6.17
C LYS A 19 -3.50 1.84 -6.40
N GLU A 20 -3.15 3.01 -5.86
CA GLU A 20 -1.80 3.58 -6.02
C GLU A 20 -0.72 2.66 -5.41
N LEU A 21 -0.99 2.08 -4.24
CA LEU A 21 -0.07 1.14 -3.58
C LEU A 21 0.04 -0.19 -4.33
N ALA A 22 -1.06 -0.67 -4.92
CA ALA A 22 -1.07 -1.87 -5.74
C ALA A 22 -0.23 -1.69 -7.02
N GLU A 23 -0.37 -0.56 -7.71
CA GLU A 23 0.44 -0.20 -8.88
C GLU A 23 1.93 -0.08 -8.51
N LYS A 24 2.25 0.60 -7.41
CA LYS A 24 3.63 0.68 -6.90
C LYS A 24 4.20 -0.70 -6.56
N LEU A 25 3.40 -1.59 -5.98
CA LEU A 25 3.84 -2.95 -5.67
C LEU A 25 4.11 -3.74 -6.96
N PHE A 26 3.29 -3.56 -7.99
CA PHE A 26 3.48 -4.19 -9.30
C PHE A 26 4.77 -3.68 -9.97
N ALA A 27 4.98 -2.36 -10.01
CA ALA A 27 6.21 -1.77 -10.53
C ALA A 27 7.46 -2.27 -9.78
N LEU A 28 7.41 -2.34 -8.45
CA LEU A 28 8.52 -2.87 -7.66
C LEU A 28 8.75 -4.37 -7.89
N ARG A 29 7.71 -5.18 -8.10
CA ARG A 29 7.86 -6.58 -8.49
C ARG A 29 8.47 -6.72 -9.88
N LEU A 30 8.09 -5.87 -10.82
CA LEU A 30 8.69 -5.84 -12.15
C LEU A 30 10.18 -5.45 -12.08
N GLN A 31 10.53 -4.47 -11.25
CA GLN A 31 11.92 -4.11 -10.95
C GLN A 31 12.70 -5.25 -10.30
N GLN A 32 12.04 -6.05 -9.44
CA GLN A 32 12.63 -7.25 -8.85
C GLN A 32 12.94 -8.31 -9.91
N VAL A 33 12.03 -8.55 -10.84
CA VAL A 33 12.21 -9.54 -11.91
C VAL A 33 13.27 -9.09 -12.92
N THR A 34 13.36 -7.79 -13.22
CA THR A 34 14.37 -7.22 -14.12
C THR A 34 15.76 -7.10 -13.47
N GLY A 35 15.90 -7.42 -12.19
CA GLY A 35 17.18 -7.43 -11.47
C GLY A 35 17.73 -6.05 -11.11
N GLN A 36 16.98 -4.97 -11.34
CA GLN A 36 17.36 -3.59 -11.02
C GLN A 36 16.82 -3.11 -9.66
N LEU A 37 16.44 -4.04 -8.78
CA LEU A 37 15.82 -3.69 -7.51
C LEU A 37 16.87 -3.21 -6.50
N GLU A 38 17.00 -1.89 -6.37
CA GLU A 38 17.93 -1.26 -5.41
C GLU A 38 17.60 -1.59 -3.95
N SER A 39 16.33 -1.85 -3.61
CA SER A 39 15.93 -2.10 -2.22
C SER A 39 14.75 -3.07 -2.07
N PRO A 40 15.02 -4.35 -1.72
CA PRO A 40 14.00 -5.34 -1.35
C PRO A 40 13.12 -4.91 -0.15
N ALA A 41 13.65 -4.03 0.70
CA ALA A 41 12.93 -3.51 1.86
C ALA A 41 11.69 -2.67 1.46
N ARG A 42 11.74 -1.98 0.30
CA ARG A 42 10.61 -1.19 -0.21
C ARG A 42 9.40 -2.06 -0.54
N ILE A 43 9.60 -3.22 -1.16
CA ILE A 43 8.51 -4.17 -1.43
C ILE A 43 7.80 -4.56 -0.14
N ARG A 44 8.57 -4.87 0.90
CA ARG A 44 8.03 -5.27 2.21
C ARG A 44 7.31 -4.12 2.91
N SER A 45 7.79 -2.89 2.75
CA SER A 45 7.13 -1.67 3.26
C SER A 45 5.80 -1.39 2.55
N VAL A 46 5.80 -1.37 1.22
CA VAL A 46 4.59 -1.11 0.40
C VAL A 46 3.53 -2.17 0.67
N ARG A 47 3.92 -3.45 0.78
CA ARG A 47 2.99 -4.52 1.16
C ARG A 47 2.36 -4.31 2.54
N LYS A 48 3.14 -3.87 3.54
CA LYS A 48 2.61 -3.56 4.88
C LYS A 48 1.68 -2.35 4.85
N ASP A 49 2.01 -1.35 4.06
CA ASP A 49 1.19 -0.16 3.91
C ASP A 49 -0.14 -0.48 3.22
N LEU A 50 -0.15 -1.32 2.18
CA LEU A 50 -1.38 -1.82 1.54
C LEU A 50 -2.26 -2.61 2.54
N ALA A 51 -1.66 -3.49 3.32
CA ALA A 51 -2.38 -4.25 4.34
C ALA A 51 -3.06 -3.33 5.38
N ARG A 52 -2.39 -2.24 5.80
CA ARG A 52 -2.98 -1.26 6.72
C ARG A 52 -4.18 -0.54 6.11
N VAL A 53 -4.12 -0.15 4.84
CA VAL A 53 -5.26 0.47 4.13
C VAL A 53 -6.46 -0.46 4.13
N LEU A 54 -6.26 -1.72 3.73
CA LEU A 54 -7.32 -2.74 3.71
C LEU A 54 -7.92 -2.97 5.11
N THR A 55 -7.09 -2.99 6.16
CA THR A 55 -7.59 -3.10 7.54
C THR A 55 -8.46 -1.90 7.91
N VAL A 56 -8.02 -0.67 7.65
CA VAL A 56 -8.79 0.54 8.00
C VAL A 56 -10.08 0.63 7.17
N GLN A 57 -10.07 0.23 5.89
CA GLN A 57 -11.28 0.12 5.08
C GLN A 57 -12.28 -0.87 5.70
N GLY A 58 -11.79 -2.03 6.16
CA GLY A 58 -12.62 -3.02 6.86
C GLY A 58 -13.17 -2.51 8.20
N GLU A 59 -12.37 -1.75 8.96
CA GLU A 59 -12.80 -1.09 10.20
C GLU A 59 -13.89 -0.03 9.96
N LYS A 60 -13.91 0.63 8.80
CA LYS A 60 -14.91 1.66 8.44
C LYS A 60 -16.17 1.11 7.79
N GLY A 61 -16.09 -0.06 7.16
CA GLY A 61 -17.22 -0.73 6.53
C GLY A 61 -18.04 -1.63 7.47
N ALA A 62 -17.63 -1.77 8.73
CA ALA A 62 -18.29 -2.56 9.77
C ALA A 62 -19.18 -1.72 10.70
#